data_AF-A0ABD0P010-F1
#
_entry.id   AF-A0ABD0P010-F1
#
_cell.length_a   1.000
_cell.length_b   1.000
_cell.length_c   1.000
_cell.angle_alpha   90.00
_cell.angle_beta   90.00
_cell.angle_gamma   90.00
#
_symmetry.space_group_name_H-M   'P 1'
#
loop_
_entity.id
_entity.type
_entity.pdbx_description
1 polymer ?
#
loop_
_entity_poly.entity_id
_entity_poly.type
_entity_poly.pdbx_seq_one_letter_code
_entity_poly.pdbx_strand_id
1 'polypeptide(L)'
;KFYFEVQVKEKTDWTLGVARESNDRKGEITLSPNNGYWSVALRNGNEYEACADPPVSLPLRVKPQRVGVFVDYEEGLVSFYDVESSSHIYSYTDQPFTGKLYPYFSPGSNNGGQNSAPLVITKDYRIPKTQDSKNAIETVSIMRRALSTVHAHWLISAEK
;
A
#
# COMPACT_ATOMS: atom_id res chain seq x y z
N LYS A 1 -7.82 2.72 12.26
CA LYS A 1 -6.63 2.03 11.69
C LYS A 1 -7.01 0.69 11.10
N PHE A 2 -6.55 0.35 9.90
CA PHE A 2 -6.66 -1.00 9.34
C PHE A 2 -5.46 -1.32 8.44
N TYR A 3 -5.24 -2.61 8.20
CA TYR A 3 -4.12 -3.13 7.41
C TYR A 3 -4.57 -4.34 6.58
N PHE A 4 -4.06 -4.44 5.36
CA PHE A 4 -4.22 -5.64 4.54
C PHE A 4 -3.00 -5.85 3.64
N GLU A 5 -2.76 -7.10 3.27
CA GLU A 5 -1.67 -7.51 2.39
C GLU A 5 -2.24 -8.11 1.10
N VAL A 6 -1.55 -7.84 -0.01
CA VAL A 6 -1.92 -8.36 -1.32
C VAL A 6 -0.70 -8.97 -1.99
N GLN A 7 -0.78 -10.25 -2.32
CA GLN A 7 0.22 -10.89 -3.17
C GLN A 7 0.08 -10.36 -4.60
N VAL A 8 1.19 -9.86 -5.13
CA VAL A 8 1.35 -9.31 -6.49
C VAL A 8 2.39 -10.08 -7.32
N LYS A 9 2.88 -11.20 -6.78
CA LYS A 9 3.85 -12.09 -7.42
C LYS A 9 3.46 -12.41 -8.87
N GLU A 10 4.47 -12.39 -9.74
CA GLU A 10 4.37 -12.72 -11.17
C GLU A 10 3.48 -11.79 -12.01
N LYS A 11 2.97 -10.70 -11.44
CA LYS A 11 2.21 -9.68 -12.19
C LYS A 11 3.12 -8.66 -12.85
N THR A 12 2.70 -8.12 -13.99
CA THR A 12 3.39 -7.04 -14.72
C THR A 12 2.60 -5.73 -14.74
N ASP A 13 1.34 -5.77 -14.32
CA ASP A 13 0.48 -4.61 -14.20
C ASP A 13 -0.50 -4.81 -13.03
N TRP A 14 -0.63 -3.82 -12.15
CA TRP A 14 -1.66 -3.79 -11.10
C TRP A 14 -1.77 -2.39 -10.48
N THR A 15 -2.88 -2.12 -9.79
CA THR A 15 -3.04 -0.97 -8.92
C THR A 15 -3.64 -1.42 -7.59
N LEU A 16 -3.08 -0.95 -6.47
CA LEU A 16 -3.51 -1.29 -5.11
C LEU A 16 -3.62 -0.04 -4.25
N GLY A 17 -4.64 0.01 -3.39
CA GLY A 17 -4.82 1.13 -2.48
C GLY A 17 -6.16 1.14 -1.78
N VAL A 18 -6.66 2.33 -1.52
CA VAL A 18 -7.99 2.56 -0.98
C VAL A 18 -8.74 3.61 -1.78
N ALA A 19 -10.07 3.48 -1.80
CA ALA A 19 -10.99 4.40 -2.45
C ALA A 19 -12.08 4.85 -1.48
N ARG A 20 -12.53 6.10 -1.63
CA ARG A 20 -13.67 6.62 -0.87
C ARG A 20 -14.99 6.04 -1.39
N GLU A 21 -15.90 5.73 -0.48
CA GLU A 21 -17.21 5.12 -0.74
C GLU A 21 -18.02 5.85 -1.81
N SER A 22 -18.03 7.18 -1.72
CA SER A 22 -18.84 8.07 -2.54
C SER A 22 -18.28 8.32 -3.94
N ASN A 23 -17.18 7.69 -4.31
CA ASN A 23 -16.61 7.86 -5.64
C ASN A 23 -17.55 7.27 -6.70
N ASP A 24 -17.73 8.01 -7.81
CA ASP A 24 -18.37 7.43 -8.98
C ASP A 24 -17.49 6.29 -9.52
N ARG A 25 -18.15 5.20 -9.89
CA ARG A 25 -17.53 3.97 -10.40
C ARG A 25 -17.83 3.75 -11.88
N LYS A 26 -18.52 4.70 -12.52
CA LYS A 26 -18.87 4.66 -13.94
C LYS A 26 -17.87 5.45 -14.77
N GLY A 27 -17.62 4.96 -15.98
CA GLY A 27 -16.76 5.64 -16.94
C GLY A 27 -15.27 5.47 -16.66
N GLU A 28 -14.47 6.36 -17.25
CA GLU A 28 -13.03 6.42 -17.04
C GLU A 28 -12.73 6.95 -15.64
N ILE A 29 -11.89 6.21 -14.90
CA ILE A 29 -11.53 6.53 -13.52
C ILE A 29 -10.12 7.12 -13.51
N THR A 30 -10.02 8.40 -13.19
CA THR A 30 -8.73 9.06 -12.93
C THR A 30 -8.33 8.84 -11.47
N LEU A 31 -7.26 8.07 -11.27
CA LEU A 31 -6.75 7.76 -9.94
C LEU A 31 -5.96 8.94 -9.38
N SER A 32 -6.51 9.60 -8.37
CA SER A 32 -5.81 10.62 -7.58
C SER A 32 -6.48 10.84 -6.21
N PRO A 33 -5.77 11.42 -5.23
CA PRO A 33 -6.36 11.81 -3.96
C PRO A 33 -7.54 12.77 -4.12
N ASN A 34 -7.45 13.70 -5.09
CA ASN A 34 -8.52 14.65 -5.42
C ASN A 34 -9.81 13.94 -5.85
N ASN A 35 -9.69 12.77 -6.49
CA ASN A 35 -10.80 11.93 -6.89
C ASN A 35 -11.15 10.85 -5.85
N GLY A 36 -10.56 10.92 -4.65
CA GLY A 36 -10.81 10.00 -3.54
C GLY A 36 -10.13 8.64 -3.69
N TYR A 37 -9.00 8.57 -4.39
CA TYR A 37 -8.19 7.35 -4.54
C TYR A 37 -6.78 7.58 -4.00
N TRP A 38 -6.29 6.64 -3.18
CA TRP A 38 -4.94 6.63 -2.64
C TRP A 38 -4.32 5.29 -2.97
N SER A 39 -3.49 5.24 -4.02
CA SER A 39 -3.04 3.97 -4.60
C SER A 39 -1.64 4.04 -5.19
N VAL A 40 -0.96 2.90 -5.20
CA VAL A 40 0.27 2.68 -5.95
C VAL A 40 0.03 1.69 -7.07
N ALA A 41 0.80 1.81 -8.14
CA ALA A 41 0.67 1.01 -9.34
C ALA A 41 2.00 0.43 -9.79
N LEU A 42 1.92 -0.73 -10.44
CA LEU A 42 2.95 -1.29 -11.31
C LEU A 42 2.45 -1.18 -12.75
N ARG A 43 3.30 -0.66 -13.64
CA ARG A 43 3.11 -0.63 -15.09
C ARG A 43 4.32 -1.25 -15.79
N ASN A 44 4.11 -1.76 -16.99
CA ASN A 44 5.18 -2.24 -17.88
C ASN A 44 6.17 -3.24 -17.23
N GLY A 45 5.74 -3.96 -16.21
CA GLY A 45 6.53 -4.99 -15.51
C GLY A 45 7.49 -4.50 -14.43
N ASN A 46 7.93 -3.23 -14.49
CA ASN A 46 8.96 -2.67 -13.61
C ASN A 46 8.82 -1.16 -13.28
N GLU A 47 7.81 -0.46 -13.81
CA GLU A 47 7.57 0.95 -13.53
C GLU A 47 6.60 1.06 -12.36
N TYR A 48 7.05 1.64 -11.25
CA TYR A 48 6.22 1.85 -10.07
C TYR A 48 5.90 3.33 -9.91
N GLU A 49 4.66 3.62 -9.56
CA GLU A 49 4.21 4.99 -9.30
C GLU A 49 3.21 5.03 -8.16
N ALA A 50 3.20 6.15 -7.42
CA ALA A 50 2.05 6.56 -6.64
C ALA A 50 1.12 7.36 -7.55
N CYS A 51 -0.17 7.01 -7.58
CA CYS A 51 -1.21 7.72 -8.32
C CYS A 51 -1.58 9.02 -7.58
N ALA A 52 -0.59 9.88 -7.36
CA ALA A 52 -0.76 11.23 -6.84
C ALA A 52 -1.13 12.19 -7.98
N ASP A 53 -1.29 13.47 -7.66
CA ASP A 53 -1.57 14.52 -8.64
C ASP A 53 -0.54 15.66 -8.48
N PRO A 54 0.53 15.70 -9.30
CA PRO A 54 0.85 14.77 -10.39
C PRO A 54 1.34 13.38 -9.88
N PRO A 55 1.33 12.33 -10.73
CA PRO A 55 1.87 11.02 -10.37
C PRO A 55 3.35 11.09 -9.96
N VAL A 56 3.75 10.25 -9.00
CA VAL A 56 5.12 10.21 -8.47
C VAL A 56 5.76 8.87 -8.80
N SER A 57 6.85 8.87 -9.57
CA SER A 57 7.62 7.65 -9.86
C SER A 57 8.36 7.14 -8.62
N LEU A 58 8.31 5.84 -8.38
CA LEU A 58 8.87 5.18 -7.19
C LEU A 58 10.10 4.34 -7.59
N PRO A 59 11.31 4.66 -7.07
CA PRO A 59 12.55 4.01 -7.49
C PRO A 59 12.77 2.65 -6.77
N LEU A 60 11.84 1.71 -6.96
CA LEU A 60 11.93 0.36 -6.38
C LEU A 60 12.98 -0.49 -7.13
N ARG A 61 14.04 -0.87 -6.43
CA ARG A 61 15.11 -1.73 -6.99
C ARG A 61 14.76 -3.21 -6.99
N VAL A 62 13.91 -3.63 -6.08
CA VAL A 62 13.47 -5.02 -5.90
C VAL A 62 11.97 -5.06 -6.14
N LYS A 63 11.51 -6.05 -6.91
CA LYS A 63 10.10 -6.26 -7.22
C LYS A 63 9.38 -6.86 -6.01
N PRO A 64 8.44 -6.13 -5.38
CA PRO A 64 7.66 -6.67 -4.26
C PRO A 64 6.90 -7.92 -4.71
N GLN A 65 6.85 -8.95 -3.85
CA GLN A 65 5.98 -10.11 -4.09
C GLN A 65 4.64 -9.92 -3.40
N ARG A 66 4.63 -9.10 -2.34
CA ARG A 66 3.45 -8.71 -1.59
C ARG A 66 3.55 -7.25 -1.14
N VAL A 67 2.45 -6.55 -1.28
CA VAL A 67 2.32 -5.16 -0.85
C VAL A 67 1.39 -5.08 0.35
N GLY A 68 1.88 -4.48 1.43
CA GLY A 68 1.09 -4.14 2.62
C GLY A 68 0.52 -2.74 2.48
N VAL A 69 -0.77 -2.58 2.77
CA VAL A 69 -1.47 -1.29 2.79
C VAL A 69 -1.95 -1.00 4.19
N PHE A 70 -1.43 0.07 4.79
CA PHE A 70 -1.80 0.55 6.12
C PHE A 70 -2.58 1.85 6.01
N VAL A 71 -3.68 1.95 6.76
CA VAL A 71 -4.50 3.17 6.81
C VAL A 71 -4.68 3.61 8.26
N ASP A 72 -4.37 4.86 8.51
CA ASP A 72 -4.76 5.59 9.71
C ASP A 72 -5.74 6.69 9.32
N TYR A 73 -7.03 6.47 9.60
CA TYR A 73 -8.09 7.36 9.14
C TYR A 73 -8.03 8.71 9.88
N GLU A 74 -7.80 8.69 11.19
CA GLU A 74 -7.78 9.92 12.02
C GLU A 74 -6.59 10.82 11.67
N GLU A 75 -5.45 10.22 11.29
CA GLU A 75 -4.22 10.94 10.91
C GLU A 75 -4.14 11.23 9.40
N GLY A 76 -5.18 10.90 8.61
CA GLY A 76 -5.15 11.14 7.17
C GLY A 76 -4.03 10.37 6.44
N LEU A 77 -3.67 9.17 6.90
CA LEU A 77 -2.50 8.43 6.41
C LEU A 77 -2.90 7.18 5.61
N VAL A 78 -2.33 7.03 4.42
CA VAL A 78 -2.27 5.75 3.68
C VAL A 78 -0.81 5.45 3.38
N SER A 79 -0.31 4.29 3.81
CA SER A 79 1.09 3.89 3.61
C SER A 79 1.22 2.50 2.97
N PHE A 80 2.20 2.37 2.10
CA PHE A 80 2.48 1.17 1.32
C PHE A 80 3.85 0.61 1.68
N TYR A 81 3.95 -0.72 1.77
CA TYR A 81 5.16 -1.41 2.18
C TYR A 81 5.41 -2.64 1.31
N ASP A 82 6.67 -2.91 1.02
CA ASP A 82 7.12 -4.22 0.55
C ASP A 82 7.21 -5.13 1.78
N VAL A 83 6.35 -6.15 1.82
CA VAL A 83 6.23 -7.03 2.99
C VAL A 83 7.47 -7.91 3.14
N GLU A 84 8.07 -8.35 2.03
CA GLU A 84 9.23 -9.24 2.06
C GLU A 84 10.46 -8.55 2.63
N SER A 85 10.71 -7.30 2.22
CA SER A 85 11.85 -6.52 2.73
C SER A 85 11.51 -5.70 3.97
N SER A 86 10.25 -5.69 4.41
CA SER A 86 9.74 -4.79 5.45
C SER A 86 10.10 -3.32 5.20
N SER A 87 10.15 -2.91 3.93
CA SER A 87 10.57 -1.58 3.50
C SER A 87 9.39 -0.70 3.12
N HIS A 88 9.52 0.59 3.36
CA HIS A 88 8.53 1.59 2.98
C HIS A 88 8.60 1.83 1.47
N ILE A 89 7.43 1.89 0.83
CA ILE A 89 7.28 2.20 -0.60
C ILE A 89 6.85 3.66 -0.77
N TYR A 90 5.73 4.05 -0.16
CA TYR A 90 5.14 5.38 -0.31
C TYR A 90 4.12 5.67 0.78
N SER A 91 3.91 6.95 1.11
CA SER A 91 2.84 7.40 2.01
C SER A 91 2.13 8.63 1.46
N TYR A 92 0.80 8.61 1.53
CA TYR A 92 -0.03 9.81 1.48
C TYR A 92 -0.27 10.27 2.91
N THR A 93 0.12 11.49 3.25
CA THR A 93 -0.07 12.09 4.59
C THR A 93 -1.07 13.22 4.55
N ASP A 94 -1.62 13.61 5.70
CA ASP A 94 -2.47 14.80 5.86
C ASP A 94 -3.69 14.80 4.91
N GLN A 95 -4.20 13.61 4.59
CA GLN A 95 -5.28 13.45 3.64
C GLN A 95 -6.63 13.81 4.29
N PRO A 96 -7.44 14.67 3.66
CA PRO A 96 -8.72 15.12 4.21
C PRO A 96 -9.80 14.05 3.97
N PHE A 97 -9.68 12.89 4.61
CA PHE A 97 -10.64 11.81 4.43
C PHE A 97 -12.05 12.24 4.82
N THR A 98 -12.99 11.90 3.95
CA THR A 98 -14.42 12.13 4.16
C THR A 98 -15.15 10.85 3.79
N GLY A 99 -16.08 10.41 4.64
CA GLY A 99 -16.82 9.17 4.42
C GLY A 99 -15.98 7.89 4.59
N LYS A 100 -16.54 6.74 4.23
CA LYS A 100 -15.86 5.46 4.42
C LYS A 100 -14.81 5.22 3.34
N LEU A 101 -13.73 4.55 3.73
CA LEU A 101 -12.70 4.05 2.81
C LEU A 101 -12.87 2.54 2.63
N TYR A 102 -12.71 2.09 1.38
CA TYR A 102 -12.70 0.67 1.03
C TYR A 102 -11.40 0.30 0.31
N PRO A 103 -10.92 -0.93 0.47
CA PRO A 103 -9.81 -1.44 -0.35
C PRO A 103 -10.12 -1.33 -1.84
N TYR A 104 -9.12 -0.91 -2.62
CA TYR A 104 -9.17 -0.79 -4.06
C TYR A 104 -8.13 -1.74 -4.68
N PHE A 105 -8.58 -2.53 -5.65
CA PHE A 105 -7.75 -3.49 -6.36
C PHE A 105 -8.06 -3.42 -7.86
N SER A 106 -7.02 -3.30 -8.68
CA SER A 106 -7.10 -3.52 -10.11
C SER A 106 -6.00 -4.50 -10.51
N PRO A 107 -6.33 -5.69 -11.06
CA PRO A 107 -5.33 -6.67 -11.46
C PRO A 107 -4.59 -6.30 -12.75
N GLY A 108 -4.90 -5.16 -13.37
CA GLY A 108 -4.34 -4.76 -14.67
C GLY A 108 -4.87 -5.61 -15.82
N SER A 109 -4.47 -5.24 -17.05
CA SER A 109 -4.79 -6.00 -18.26
C SER A 109 -3.98 -7.30 -18.34
N ASN A 110 -4.51 -8.34 -19.00
CA ASN A 110 -3.84 -9.64 -19.10
C ASN A 110 -2.56 -9.63 -19.97
N ASN A 111 -2.34 -8.61 -20.80
CA ASN A 111 -1.14 -8.42 -21.63
C ASN A 111 -0.70 -9.68 -22.39
N GLY A 112 -1.61 -10.29 -23.14
CA GLY A 112 -1.33 -11.53 -23.89
C GLY A 112 -0.99 -12.74 -23.01
N GLY A 113 -1.37 -12.72 -21.72
CA GLY A 113 -1.10 -13.77 -20.74
C GLY A 113 0.04 -13.44 -19.77
N GLN A 114 0.84 -12.40 -20.05
CA GLN A 114 1.99 -12.01 -19.22
C GLN A 114 1.60 -11.46 -17.83
N ASN A 115 0.33 -11.12 -17.62
CA ASN A 115 -0.18 -10.62 -16.35
C ASN A 115 -1.33 -11.48 -15.79
N SER A 116 -1.40 -12.75 -16.21
CA SER A 116 -2.48 -13.67 -15.87
C SER A 116 -2.56 -14.05 -14.38
N ALA A 117 -1.48 -13.86 -13.62
CA ALA A 117 -1.47 -14.11 -12.18
C ALA A 117 -2.49 -13.22 -11.44
N PRO A 118 -3.26 -13.78 -10.48
CA PRO A 118 -4.26 -13.03 -9.75
C PRO A 118 -3.64 -12.11 -8.68
N LEU A 119 -4.38 -11.08 -8.28
CA LEU A 119 -4.16 -10.45 -6.99
C LEU A 119 -4.79 -11.32 -5.90
N VAL A 120 -4.03 -11.67 -4.87
CA VAL A 120 -4.52 -12.53 -3.78
C VAL A 120 -4.42 -11.76 -2.46
N ILE A 121 -5.56 -11.48 -1.83
CA ILE A 121 -5.58 -10.94 -0.47
C ILE A 121 -5.11 -12.03 0.47
N THR A 122 -4.00 -11.80 1.16
CA THR A 122 -3.41 -12.79 2.05
C THR A 122 -3.92 -12.58 3.47
N LYS A 123 -4.42 -13.66 4.09
CA LYS A 123 -4.70 -13.72 5.53
C LYS A 123 -3.48 -14.12 6.34
N ASP A 124 -2.30 -14.09 5.72
CA ASP A 124 -1.10 -14.74 6.23
C ASP A 124 -0.51 -13.90 7.37
N TYR A 125 -1.16 -13.93 8.52
CA TYR A 125 -0.49 -13.81 9.81
C TYR A 125 0.45 -15.00 9.90
N ARG A 126 1.62 -14.92 9.24
CA ARG A 126 2.73 -15.80 9.60
C ARG A 126 3.16 -15.38 10.99
N ILE A 127 2.47 -15.92 12.00
CA ILE A 127 3.14 -16.33 13.22
C ILE A 127 4.06 -17.44 12.73
N PRO A 128 5.38 -17.24 12.62
CA PRO A 128 6.26 -18.38 12.37
C PRO A 128 5.96 -19.40 13.46
N LYS A 129 5.54 -20.62 13.06
CA LYS A 129 5.45 -21.76 13.98
C LYS A 129 6.86 -22.13 14.39
N THR A 130 7.41 -21.38 15.34
CA THR A 130 8.65 -21.68 16.03
C THR A 130 8.45 -21.35 17.48
N GLN A 131 8.78 -22.31 18.33
CA GLN A 131 8.64 -22.37 19.79
C GLN A 131 9.48 -21.31 20.55
N ASP A 132 9.77 -20.15 19.96
CA ASP A 132 10.62 -19.13 20.56
C ASP A 132 9.92 -17.78 20.67
N SER A 133 9.75 -17.32 21.90
CA SER A 133 9.14 -16.05 22.34
C SER A 133 9.83 -14.78 21.80
N LYS A 134 10.90 -14.92 21.01
CA LYS A 134 11.65 -13.81 20.40
C LYS A 134 10.95 -13.22 19.17
N ASN A 135 10.15 -14.00 18.45
CA ASN A 135 9.53 -13.53 17.19
C ASN A 135 8.23 -12.74 17.42
N ALA A 136 7.53 -12.96 18.54
CA ALA A 136 6.40 -12.11 18.94
C ALA A 136 6.85 -10.65 19.22
N ILE A 137 8.08 -10.49 19.73
CA ILE A 137 8.71 -9.18 19.96
C ILE A 137 9.03 -8.52 18.61
N GLU A 138 9.38 -9.29 17.58
CA GLU A 138 9.68 -8.78 16.25
C GLU A 138 8.44 -8.29 15.51
N THR A 139 7.29 -8.97 15.62
CA THR A 139 6.01 -8.48 15.07
C THR A 139 5.53 -7.21 15.78
N VAL A 140 5.65 -7.17 17.11
CA VAL A 140 5.42 -5.94 17.88
C VAL A 140 6.46 -4.88 17.50
N SER A 141 7.68 -5.24 17.14
CA SER A 141 8.71 -4.32 16.63
C SER A 141 8.42 -3.82 15.23
N ILE A 142 7.80 -4.59 14.33
CA ILE A 142 7.41 -4.15 12.99
C ILE A 142 6.23 -3.19 13.11
N MET A 143 5.21 -3.52 13.89
CA MET A 143 4.10 -2.62 14.22
C MET A 143 4.61 -1.36 14.95
N ARG A 144 5.52 -1.50 15.91
CA ARG A 144 6.15 -0.36 16.61
C ARG A 144 7.08 0.45 15.71
N ARG A 145 7.78 -0.14 14.73
CA ARG A 145 8.62 0.58 13.75
C ARG A 145 7.77 1.31 12.72
N ALA A 146 6.69 0.69 12.25
CA ALA A 146 5.69 1.34 11.41
C ALA A 146 5.05 2.53 12.15
N LEU A 147 4.77 2.40 13.45
CA LEU A 147 4.27 3.51 14.27
C LEU A 147 5.37 4.51 14.65
N SER A 148 6.63 4.10 14.88
CA SER A 148 7.71 4.98 15.32
C SER A 148 8.29 5.82 14.19
N THR A 149 8.31 5.33 12.95
CA THR A 149 8.76 6.12 11.80
C THR A 149 7.78 7.24 11.49
N VAL A 150 6.47 6.99 11.67
CA VAL A 150 5.43 8.03 11.56
C VAL A 150 5.57 9.07 12.68
N HIS A 151 5.85 8.64 13.92
CA HIS A 151 6.06 9.56 15.05
C HIS A 151 7.39 10.35 14.96
N ALA A 152 8.47 9.73 14.47
CA ALA A 152 9.78 10.37 14.34
C ALA A 152 9.85 11.40 13.21
N HIS A 153 9.15 11.15 12.09
CA HIS A 153 9.06 12.14 11.01
C HIS A 153 8.20 13.36 11.43
N TRP A 154 7.16 13.14 12.24
CA TRP A 154 6.31 14.21 12.77
C TRP A 154 7.06 15.11 13.79
N LEU A 155 7.84 14.52 14.70
CA LEU A 155 8.67 15.28 15.66
C LEU A 155 9.70 16.18 14.96
N ILE A 156 10.31 15.71 13.86
CA ILE A 156 11.30 16.50 13.10
C ILE A 156 10.63 17.64 12.30
N SER A 157 9.35 17.49 11.92
CA SER A 157 8.61 18.47 11.13
C SER A 157 7.85 19.50 11.98
N ALA A 158 7.59 19.22 13.25
CA ALA A 158 6.95 20.14 14.20
C ALA A 158 7.96 21.09 14.92
N GLU A 159 9.27 20.89 14.73
CA GLU A 159 10.36 21.71 15.29
C GLU A 159 10.95 22.73 14.28
N LYS A 160 10.29 22.98 13.14
CA LYS A 160 10.63 24.03 12.18
C LYS A 160 9.44 24.93 11.90
#